data_AF-G5ACT1-F1
#
_entry.id   AF-G5ACT1-F1
#
_cell.length_a   1.000
_cell.length_b   1.000
_cell.length_c   1.000
_cell.angle_alpha   90.00
_cell.angle_beta   90.00
_cell.angle_gamma   90.00
#
_symmetry.space_group_name_H-M   'P 1'
#
loop_
_entity.id
_entity.type
_entity.pdbx_description
1 polymer ?
#
loop_
_entity_poly.entity_id
_entity_poly.type
_entity_poly.pdbx_seq_one_letter_code
_entity_poly.pdbx_strand_id
1 'polypeptide(L)'
;MPRVSAVVHHGGAGTTAAGLLAGKPTIIVPFFGDHPFWCQAVVSARMGVAPCPIAQLTTEVLRKAFVDLQNPELRTRAEALRDPTQ
;
A
#
# COMPACT_ATOMS: atom_id res chain seq x y z
N MET A 1 10.18 10.21 -2.99
CA MET A 1 9.60 10.01 -4.34
C MET A 1 8.60 11.14 -4.64
N PRO A 2 9.02 12.26 -5.26
CA PRO A 2 8.16 13.44 -5.41
C PRO A 2 7.08 13.29 -6.50
N ARG A 3 7.33 12.50 -7.54
CA ARG A 3 6.39 12.29 -8.67
C ARG A 3 5.49 11.04 -8.52
N VAL A 4 5.58 10.35 -7.39
CA VAL A 4 4.84 9.10 -7.15
C VAL A 4 3.68 9.37 -6.21
N SER A 5 2.47 8.93 -6.59
CA SER A 5 1.26 9.10 -5.80
C SER A 5 0.93 7.90 -4.90
N ALA A 6 1.27 6.69 -5.35
CA ALA A 6 1.01 5.42 -4.66
C ALA A 6 1.95 4.32 -5.19
N VAL A 7 2.03 3.19 -4.47
CA VAL A 7 2.87 2.02 -4.84
C VAL A 7 2.02 0.76 -4.94
N VAL A 8 2.33 -0.09 -5.91
CA VAL A 8 1.76 -1.43 -6.08
C VAL A 8 2.91 -2.44 -6.00
N HIS A 9 2.80 -3.46 -5.15
CA HIS A 9 3.84 -4.48 -5.04
C HIS A 9 3.30 -5.82 -4.50
N HIS A 10 4.13 -6.86 -4.55
CA HIS A 10 3.74 -8.23 -4.19
C HIS A 10 3.59 -8.48 -2.67
N GLY A 11 4.32 -7.74 -1.81
CA GLY A 11 4.07 -7.73 -0.36
C GLY A 11 5.22 -8.12 0.55
N GLY A 12 6.46 -8.26 0.06
CA GLY A 12 7.60 -8.51 0.95
C GLY A 12 7.85 -7.36 1.93
N ALA A 13 8.19 -7.70 3.18
CA ALA A 13 8.35 -6.75 4.30
C ALA A 13 9.18 -5.49 3.94
N GLY A 14 10.34 -5.67 3.31
CA GLY A 14 11.22 -4.56 2.94
C GLY A 14 10.62 -3.63 1.88
N THR A 15 9.84 -4.17 0.93
CA THR A 15 9.18 -3.34 -0.09
C THR A 15 8.00 -2.58 0.51
N THR A 16 7.23 -3.23 1.38
CA THR A 16 6.17 -2.59 2.16
C THR A 16 6.73 -1.42 2.97
N ALA A 17 7.79 -1.66 3.74
CA ALA A 17 8.45 -0.63 4.53
C ALA A 17 8.98 0.52 3.64
N ALA A 18 9.65 0.21 2.53
CA ALA A 18 10.18 1.23 1.63
C ALA A 18 9.08 2.14 1.04
N GLY A 19 7.93 1.57 0.64
CA GLY A 19 6.80 2.35 0.14
C GLY A 19 6.20 3.27 1.20
N LEU A 20 5.97 2.75 2.40
CA LEU A 20 5.39 3.51 3.51
C LEU A 20 6.36 4.58 4.04
N LEU A 21 7.65 4.28 4.21
CA LEU A 21 8.67 5.25 4.61
C LEU A 21 8.91 6.33 3.54
N ALA A 22 8.55 6.08 2.29
CA ALA A 22 8.50 7.12 1.25
C ALA A 22 7.24 8.02 1.35
N GLY A 23 6.37 7.78 2.34
CA GLY A 23 5.10 8.47 2.54
C GLY A 23 4.06 8.14 1.49
N LYS A 24 4.05 6.90 0.95
CA LYS A 24 3.21 6.52 -0.18
C LYS A 24 2.15 5.47 0.21
N PRO A 25 0.85 5.78 0.00
CA PRO A 25 -0.19 4.78 0.06
C PRO A 25 0.14 3.58 -0.83
N THR A 26 -0.18 2.39 -0.36
CA THR A 26 0.24 1.14 -1.00
C THR A 26 -0.92 0.16 -1.15
N ILE A 27 -0.99 -0.54 -2.29
CA ILE A 27 -1.76 -1.79 -2.43
C ILE A 27 -0.79 -2.96 -2.57
N ILE A 28 -1.10 -4.03 -1.84
CA ILE A 28 -0.36 -5.28 -1.91
C ILE A 28 -1.15 -6.30 -2.74
N VAL A 29 -0.44 -6.93 -3.68
CA VAL A 29 -0.93 -8.04 -4.50
C VAL A 29 -0.27 -9.33 -4.00
N PRO A 30 -0.81 -9.97 -2.95
CA PRO A 30 -0.15 -11.11 -2.31
C PRO A 30 -0.11 -12.32 -3.26
N PHE A 31 0.96 -13.11 -3.10
CA PHE A 31 1.17 -14.35 -3.84
C PHE A 31 1.49 -15.52 -2.89
N PHE A 32 2.45 -15.37 -1.98
CA PHE A 32 2.80 -16.41 -0.98
C PHE A 32 3.50 -15.79 0.24
N GLY A 33 3.83 -16.63 1.23
CA GLY A 33 4.67 -16.25 2.37
C GLY A 33 3.95 -15.33 3.36
N ASP A 34 4.66 -14.32 3.85
CA ASP A 34 4.18 -13.35 4.83
C ASP A 34 3.39 -12.18 4.22
N HIS A 35 3.20 -12.15 2.90
CA HIS A 35 2.51 -11.04 2.24
C HIS A 35 1.10 -10.77 2.80
N PRO A 36 0.25 -11.78 3.12
CA PRO A 36 -1.07 -11.53 3.70
C PRO A 36 -1.02 -10.80 5.06
N PHE A 37 0.01 -11.06 5.87
CA PHE A 37 0.22 -10.34 7.11
C PHE A 37 0.48 -8.85 6.84
N TRP A 38 1.39 -8.54 5.90
CA TRP A 38 1.67 -7.15 5.52
C TRP A 38 0.47 -6.46 4.87
N CYS A 39 -0.35 -7.19 4.10
CA CYS A 39 -1.63 -6.67 3.58
C CYS A 39 -2.51 -6.17 4.73
N GLN A 40 -2.71 -7.01 5.74
CA GLN A 40 -3.52 -6.67 6.90
C GLN A 40 -2.92 -5.50 7.67
N ALA A 41 -1.62 -5.51 7.94
CA ALA A 41 -0.93 -4.43 8.64
C ALA A 41 -1.13 -3.07 7.95
N VAL A 42 -0.95 -3.01 6.62
CA VAL A 42 -1.14 -1.78 5.82
C VAL A 42 -2.59 -1.28 5.88
N VAL A 43 -3.56 -2.18 5.72
CA VAL A 43 -5.00 -1.83 5.74
C VAL A 43 -5.42 -1.38 7.14
N SER A 44 -5.03 -2.11 8.18
CA SER A 44 -5.34 -1.78 9.58
C SER A 44 -4.74 -0.43 9.98
N ALA A 45 -3.55 -0.10 9.49
CA ALA A 45 -2.93 1.20 9.72
C ALA A 45 -3.51 2.34 8.87
N ARG A 46 -4.47 2.04 7.97
CA ARG A 46 -5.08 2.99 7.03
C ARG A 46 -4.04 3.69 6.16
N MET A 47 -3.05 2.94 5.67
CA MET A 47 -2.02 3.43 4.75
C MET A 47 -2.08 2.74 3.38
N GLY A 48 -3.18 2.04 3.12
CA GLY A 48 -3.41 1.34 1.86
C GLY A 48 -4.84 0.88 1.73
N VAL A 49 -5.10 0.12 0.68
CA VAL A 49 -6.44 -0.38 0.33
C VAL A 49 -6.49 -1.90 0.45
N ALA A 50 -7.69 -2.47 0.38
CA ALA A 50 -7.89 -3.90 0.44
C ALA A 50 -6.95 -4.63 -0.54
N PRO A 51 -6.28 -5.72 -0.12
CA PRO A 51 -5.36 -6.44 -0.97
C PRO A 51 -6.10 -7.14 -2.10
N CYS A 52 -5.41 -7.39 -3.20
CA CYS A 52 -5.93 -8.17 -4.33
C CYS A 52 -5.01 -9.36 -4.58
N PRO A 53 -5.39 -10.60 -4.21
CA PRO A 53 -4.59 -11.77 -4.56
C PRO A 53 -4.33 -11.82 -6.06
N ILE A 54 -3.12 -12.24 -6.46
CA ILE A 54 -2.72 -12.21 -7.88
C ILE A 54 -3.71 -12.93 -8.82
N ALA A 55 -4.33 -14.01 -8.37
CA ALA A 55 -5.33 -14.76 -9.14
C ALA A 55 -6.62 -13.98 -9.44
N GLN A 56 -6.88 -12.90 -8.72
CA GLN A 56 -8.07 -12.03 -8.84
C GLN A 56 -7.71 -10.68 -9.46
N LEU A 57 -6.43 -10.43 -9.74
CA LEU A 57 -5.97 -9.15 -10.25
C LEU A 57 -6.42 -8.98 -11.71
N THR A 58 -7.21 -7.94 -11.94
CA THR A 58 -7.63 -7.51 -13.26
C THR A 58 -7.31 -6.04 -13.44
N THR A 59 -7.32 -5.55 -14.69
CA THR A 59 -7.17 -4.12 -14.98
C THR A 59 -8.19 -3.27 -14.24
N GLU A 60 -9.43 -3.77 -14.10
CA GLU A 60 -10.50 -3.05 -13.43
C GLU A 60 -10.27 -2.94 -11.91
N VAL A 61 -9.85 -4.04 -11.27
CA VAL A 61 -9.48 -4.03 -9.85
C VAL A 61 -8.30 -3.09 -9.60
N LEU A 62 -7.28 -3.14 -10.47
CA LEU A 62 -6.11 -2.26 -10.35
C LEU A 62 -6.49 -0.78 -10.54
N ARG A 63 -7.32 -0.47 -11.53
CA ARG A 63 -7.85 0.89 -11.77
C ARG A 63 -8.58 1.41 -10.54
N LYS A 64 -9.48 0.60 -9.98
CA LYS A 64 -10.21 0.96 -8.76
C LYS A 64 -9.25 1.21 -7.60
N ALA A 65 -8.28 0.32 -7.40
CA ALA A 65 -7.27 0.48 -6.35
C ALA A 65 -6.50 1.80 -6.48
N PHE A 66 -6.10 2.20 -7.69
CA PHE A 66 -5.46 3.49 -7.90
C PHE A 66 -6.35 4.67 -7.51
N VAL A 67 -7.65 4.62 -7.84
CA VAL A 67 -8.61 5.66 -7.43
C VAL A 67 -8.72 5.71 -5.91
N ASP A 68 -8.91 4.56 -5.27
CA ASP A 68 -9.04 4.46 -3.81
C ASP A 68 -7.77 4.95 -3.09
N LEU A 69 -6.58 4.66 -3.64
CA LEU A 69 -5.29 5.08 -3.10
C LEU A 69 -5.06 6.60 -3.17
N GLN A 70 -5.84 7.34 -3.96
CA GLN A 70 -5.81 8.81 -3.96
C GLN A 70 -6.57 9.41 -2.77
N ASN A 71 -7.19 8.61 -1.91
CA ASN A 71 -7.80 9.10 -0.67
C ASN A 71 -6.76 9.88 0.16
N PRO A 72 -6.98 11.19 0.42
CA PRO A 72 -6.05 12.03 1.17
C PRO A 72 -5.72 11.48 2.56
N GLU A 73 -6.66 10.80 3.22
CA GLU A 73 -6.42 10.22 4.55
C GLU A 73 -5.33 9.16 4.53
N LEU A 74 -5.31 8.30 3.50
CA LEU A 74 -4.28 7.27 3.36
C LEU A 74 -2.90 7.90 3.17
N ARG A 75 -2.83 9.00 2.42
CA ARG A 75 -1.58 9.75 2.20
C ARG A 75 -1.10 10.39 3.49
N THR A 76 -1.97 11.09 4.21
CA THR A 76 -1.63 11.72 5.49
C THR A 76 -1.10 10.70 6.49
N ARG A 77 -1.71 9.50 6.57
CA ARG A 77 -1.24 8.42 7.45
C ARG A 77 0.12 7.88 7.04
N ALA A 78 0.34 7.65 5.74
CA ALA A 78 1.63 7.19 5.24
C ALA A 78 2.74 8.24 5.43
N GLU A 79 2.44 9.52 5.23
CA GLU A 79 3.36 10.63 5.46
C GLU A 79 3.71 10.81 6.94
N ALA A 80 2.76 10.59 7.85
CA ALA A 80 3.04 10.59 9.29
C ALA A 80 4.04 9.48 9.68
N LEU A 81 3.98 8.29 9.06
CA LEU A 81 4.95 7.22 9.33
C LEU A 81 6.38 7.56 8.86
N ARG A 82 6.52 8.40 7.83
CA ARG A 82 7.82 8.83 7.33
C ARG A 82 8.58 9.69 8.34
N ASP A 83 7.88 10.34 9.27
CA ASP A 83 8.47 11.19 10.32
C ASP A 83 8.28 10.52 11.70
N PRO A 84 9.22 9.63 12.13
CA PRO A 84 9.08 8.88 13.38
C PRO A 84 9.24 9.73 14.66
N THR A 85 9.28 11.06 14.54
CA THR A 85 9.42 12.00 15.66
C THR A 85 8.08 12.56 16.19
N GLN A 86 6.94 12.04 15.72
CA GLN A 86 5.62 12.24 16.33
C GLN A 86 5.09 10.98 17.03
#